data_AF-A0A0M7BA45-F1
#
_entry.id   AF-A0A0M7BA45-F1
#
_cell.length_a   1.000
_cell.length_b   1.000
_cell.length_c   1.000
_cell.angle_alpha   90.00
_cell.angle_beta   90.00
_cell.angle_gamma   90.00
#
_symmetry.space_group_name_H-M   'P 1'
#
loop_
_entity.id
_entity.type
_entity.pdbx_description
1 polymer ?
#
loop_
_entity_poly.entity_id
_entity_poly.type
_entity_poly.pdbx_seq_one_letter_code
_entity_poly.pdbx_strand_id
1 'polypeptide(L)'
;MRDFFIKALDNLVGIIVILGAVGIVISAGAALLAPNGGGVLMALAILIGGSINLILLGGFMYLGLGIYHNTRRMADAMDRDAAPR
;
A
#
# COMPACT_ATOMS: atom_id res chain seq x y z
N MET A 1 -16.65 -3.72 -16.78
CA MET A 1 -15.35 -3.04 -16.95
C MET A 1 -14.88 -2.31 -15.69
N ARG A 2 -15.75 -1.60 -14.96
CA ARG A 2 -15.41 -0.91 -13.69
C ARG A 2 -14.85 -1.83 -12.58
N ASP A 3 -15.48 -2.97 -12.32
CA ASP A 3 -15.01 -3.89 -11.27
C ASP A 3 -13.65 -4.54 -11.62
N PHE A 4 -13.30 -4.60 -12.91
CA PHE A 4 -11.97 -5.00 -13.35
C PHE A 4 -10.92 -3.95 -12.94
N PHE A 5 -11.16 -2.65 -13.21
CA PHE A 5 -10.23 -1.59 -12.81
C PHE A 5 -10.05 -1.50 -11.30
N ILE A 6 -11.13 -1.64 -10.53
CA ILE A 6 -11.06 -1.59 -9.07
C ILE A 6 -10.24 -2.76 -8.52
N LYS A 7 -10.53 -3.99 -8.96
CA LYS A 7 -9.77 -5.18 -8.54
C LYS A 7 -8.33 -5.14 -9.03
N ALA A 8 -8.09 -4.65 -10.25
CA ALA A 8 -6.75 -4.51 -10.79
C ALA A 8 -5.92 -3.49 -9.99
N LEU A 9 -6.52 -2.36 -9.61
CA LEU A 9 -5.86 -1.36 -8.77
C LEU A 9 -5.59 -1.91 -7.37
N ASP A 10 -6.55 -2.55 -6.73
CA ASP A 10 -6.37 -3.18 -5.42
C ASP A 10 -5.21 -4.20 -5.41
N ASN A 11 -5.21 -5.10 -6.41
CA ASN A 11 -4.12 -6.06 -6.60
C ASN A 11 -2.78 -5.36 -6.90
N LEU A 12 -2.78 -4.31 -7.71
CA LEU A 12 -1.57 -3.55 -8.04
C LEU A 12 -0.98 -2.87 -6.81
N VAL A 13 -1.81 -2.24 -5.98
CA VAL A 13 -1.38 -1.66 -4.70
C VAL A 13 -0.80 -2.75 -3.79
N GLY A 14 -1.46 -3.90 -3.70
CA GLY A 14 -0.95 -5.04 -2.95
C GLY A 14 0.43 -5.51 -3.42
N ILE A 15 0.62 -5.65 -4.73
CA ILE A 15 1.91 -6.02 -5.32
C ILE A 15 2.98 -4.98 -4.98
N ILE A 16 2.68 -3.68 -5.09
CA ILE A 16 3.63 -2.60 -4.76
C ILE A 16 4.05 -2.68 -3.29
N VAL A 17 3.09 -2.91 -2.38
CA VAL A 17 3.39 -3.02 -0.95
C VAL A 17 4.26 -4.24 -0.65
N ILE A 18 3.94 -5.39 -1.25
CA ILE A 18 4.73 -6.62 -1.08
C ILE A 18 6.16 -6.44 -1.62
N LEU A 19 6.31 -5.89 -2.83
CA LEU A 19 7.61 -5.63 -3.42
C LEU A 19 8.41 -4.60 -2.60
N GLY A 20 7.75 -3.56 -2.09
CA GLY A 20 8.35 -2.59 -1.19
C GLY A 20 8.85 -3.22 0.10
N ALA A 21 8.06 -4.10 0.73
CA ALA A 21 8.45 -4.81 1.93
C ALA A 21 9.67 -5.72 1.69
N VAL A 22 9.65 -6.48 0.58
CA VAL A 22 10.79 -7.31 0.17
C VAL A 22 12.03 -6.45 -0.09
N GLY A 23 11.87 -5.32 -0.79
CA GLY A 23 12.95 -4.37 -1.05
C GLY A 23 13.59 -3.85 0.24
N ILE A 24 12.79 -3.48 1.24
CA ILE A 24 13.29 -3.02 2.55
C ILE A 24 14.12 -4.11 3.24
N VAL A 25 13.64 -5.36 3.25
CA VAL A 25 14.36 -6.49 3.86
C VAL A 25 15.69 -6.75 3.14
N ILE A 26 15.68 -6.74 1.80
CA ILE A 26 16.89 -6.90 0.99
C ILE A 26 17.88 -5.77 1.26
N SER A 27 17.42 -4.51 1.30
CA SER A 27 18.26 -3.35 1.58
C SER A 27 18.86 -3.40 2.99
N ALA A 28 18.09 -3.82 4.00
CA ALA A 28 18.59 -4.00 5.35
C ALA A 28 19.65 -5.12 5.41
N GLY A 29 19.43 -6.24 4.73
CA GLY A 29 20.41 -7.33 4.62
C GLY A 29 21.70 -6.88 3.91
N ALA A 30 21.58 -6.13 2.81
CA ALA A 30 22.72 -5.57 2.10
C ALA A 30 23.52 -4.58 2.96
N ALA A 31 22.84 -3.78 3.79
CA ALA A 31 23.49 -2.85 4.70
C ALA A 31 24.34 -3.55 5.78
N LEU A 32 24.02 -4.79 6.16
CA LEU A 32 24.86 -5.58 7.08
C LEU A 32 26.16 -6.07 6.43
N LEU A 33 26.16 -6.26 5.11
CA LEU A 33 27.29 -6.80 4.35
C LEU A 33 28.18 -5.70 3.75
N ALA A 34 27.80 -4.43 3.89
CA ALA A 34 28.48 -3.32 3.25
C ALA A 34 29.82 -2.99 3.95
N PRO A 35 30.96 -2.94 3.22
CA PRO A 35 32.30 -2.77 3.81
C PRO A 35 32.55 -1.44 4.52
N ASN A 36 31.92 -0.35 4.06
CA ASN A 36 32.13 1.02 4.57
C ASN A 36 30.78 1.72 4.77
N GLY A 37 30.41 2.01 6.02
CA GLY A 37 29.15 2.68 6.37
C GLY A 37 27.94 1.75 6.52
N GLY A 38 28.14 0.44 6.35
CA GLY A 38 27.21 -0.62 6.73
C GLY A 38 27.25 -0.95 8.22
N GLY A 39 26.29 -1.74 8.67
CA GLY A 39 26.23 -2.27 10.03
C GLY A 39 24.82 -2.33 10.60
N VAL A 40 24.71 -2.86 11.82
CA VAL A 40 23.42 -3.12 12.49
C VAL A 40 22.59 -1.84 12.63
N LEU A 41 23.22 -0.71 12.95
CA LEU A 41 22.53 0.57 13.10
C LEU A 41 21.90 1.04 11.77
N MET A 42 22.62 0.88 10.66
CA MET A 42 22.15 1.24 9.33
C MET A 42 21.00 0.32 8.88
N ALA A 43 21.13 -0.99 9.12
CA ALA A 43 20.06 -1.95 8.84
C ALA A 43 18.79 -1.63 9.64
N LEU A 44 18.92 -1.28 10.93
CA LEU A 44 17.79 -0.85 11.76
C LEU A 44 17.16 0.44 11.24
N ALA A 45 17.96 1.42 10.83
CA ALA A 45 17.45 2.67 10.24
C ALA A 45 16.67 2.41 8.94
N ILE A 46 17.15 1.51 8.08
CA ILE A 46 16.46 1.10 6.85
C ILE A 46 15.16 0.37 7.17
N LEU A 47 15.16 -0.57 8.12
CA LEU A 47 13.95 -1.28 8.52
C LEU A 47 12.91 -0.31 9.05
N ILE A 48 13.27 0.54 10.02
CA ILE A 48 12.33 1.48 10.65
C ILE A 48 11.87 2.53 9.64
N GLY A 49 12.80 3.23 8.99
CA GLY A 49 12.48 4.29 8.04
C GLY A 49 11.73 3.78 6.81
N GLY A 50 12.17 2.65 6.26
CA GLY A 50 11.52 1.98 5.14
C GLY A 50 10.13 1.49 5.48
N SER A 51 9.93 0.83 6.63
CA SER A 51 8.61 0.38 7.06
C SER A 51 7.65 1.54 7.32
N ILE A 52 8.10 2.62 7.97
CA ILE A 52 7.27 3.81 8.15
C ILE A 52 6.88 4.40 6.79
N ASN A 53 7.83 4.55 5.87
CA ASN A 53 7.56 5.07 4.54
C ASN A 53 6.56 4.18 3.78
N LEU A 54 6.73 2.86 3.83
CA LEU A 54 5.86 1.90 3.18
C LEU A 54 4.44 1.90 3.76
N ILE A 55 4.31 1.98 5.09
CA ILE A 55 3.01 2.09 5.76
C ILE A 55 2.31 3.38 5.34
N LEU A 56 3.02 4.50 5.31
CA LEU A 56 2.44 5.78 4.88
C LEU A 56 2.01 5.70 3.43
N LEU A 57 2.91 5.30 2.52
CA LEU A 57 2.62 5.22 1.09
C LEU A 57 1.48 4.24 0.79
N GLY A 58 1.62 2.98 1.23
CA GLY A 58 0.60 1.95 1.04
C GLY A 58 -0.71 2.29 1.73
N GLY A 59 -0.64 2.85 2.94
CA GLY A 59 -1.79 3.32 3.70
C GLY A 59 -2.58 4.39 2.95
N PHE A 60 -1.91 5.41 2.39
CA PHE A 60 -2.59 6.43 1.57
C PHE A 60 -3.20 5.86 0.29
N MET A 61 -2.51 4.93 -0.37
CA MET A 61 -3.05 4.25 -1.55
C MET A 61 -4.32 3.46 -1.23
N TYR A 62 -4.30 2.67 -0.16
CA TYR A 62 -5.47 1.92 0.30
C TYR A 62 -6.58 2.82 0.84
N LEU A 63 -6.25 3.92 1.49
CA LEU A 63 -7.22 4.91 1.95
C LEU A 63 -7.97 5.53 0.75
N GLY A 64 -7.27 5.89 -0.32
CA GLY A 64 -7.90 6.38 -1.55
C GLY A 64 -8.86 5.36 -2.16
N LEU A 65 -8.45 4.09 -2.25
CA LEU A 65 -9.32 2.99 -2.69
C LEU A 65 -10.53 2.82 -1.76
N GLY A 66 -10.33 2.91 -0.45
CA GLY A 66 -11.39 2.80 0.55
C GLY A 66 -12.43 3.91 0.44
N ILE A 67 -12.00 5.16 0.26
CA ILE A 67 -12.89 6.31 0.03
C ILE A 67 -13.74 6.08 -1.21
N TYR A 68 -13.12 5.66 -2.32
CA TYR A 68 -13.84 5.36 -3.56
C TYR A 68 -14.93 4.30 -3.36
N HIS A 69 -14.61 3.20 -2.66
CA HIS A 69 -15.58 2.16 -2.35
C HIS A 69 -16.72 2.67 -1.46
N ASN A 70 -16.42 3.51 -0.47
CA ASN A 70 -17.42 4.06 0.43
C ASN A 70 -18.38 5.01 -0.32
N THR A 71 -17.86 5.94 -1.12
CA THR A 71 -18.67 6.85 -1.93
C THR A 71 -19.55 6.09 -2.92
N ARG A 72 -19.02 5.00 -3.52
CA ARG A 72 -19.82 4.13 -4.40
C ARG A 72 -20.98 3.48 -3.65
N ARG A 73 -20.74 2.88 -2.47
CA ARG A 73 -21.81 2.23 -1.70
C ARG A 73 -22.93 3.21 -1.33
N MET A 74 -22.58 4.47 -1.06
CA MET A 74 -23.57 5.52 -0.81
C MET A 74 -24.38 5.84 -2.07
N ALA A 75 -23.74 6.00 -3.24
CA ALA A 75 -24.45 6.21 -4.50
C ALA A 75 -25.42 5.05 -4.81
N ASP A 76 -24.93 3.80 -4.71
CA ASP A 76 -25.75 2.60 -4.96
C ASP A 76 -26.94 2.50 -3.98
N ALA A 77 -26.80 2.97 -2.74
CA ALA A 77 -27.90 3.01 -1.76
C ALA A 77 -28.94 4.09 -2.10
N MET A 78 -28.49 5.28 -2.49
CA MET A 78 -29.38 6.37 -2.91
C MET A 78 -30.20 6.00 -4.14
N ASP A 79 -29.59 5.34 -5.13
CA ASP A 79 -30.28 4.88 -6.34
C ASP A 79 -31.39 3.85 -6.02
N ARG A 80 -31.17 3.00 -5.00
CA ARG A 80 -32.17 2.04 -4.53
C ARG A 80 -33.33 2.70 -3.80
N ASP A 81 -33.04 3.71 -2.98
CA ASP A 81 -34.07 4.46 -2.24
C ASP A 81 -34.89 5.37 -3.16
N ALA A 82 -34.30 5.84 -4.26
CA ALA A 82 -34.97 6.66 -5.27
C ALA A 82 -35.79 5.85 -6.28
N ALA A 83 -35.66 4.52 -6.31
CA ALA A 83 -36.46 3.67 -7.18
C ALA A 83 -37.93 3.65 -6.70
N PRO A 84 -38.91 3.96 -7.56
CA PRO A 84 -40.32 3.87 -7.19
C PRO A 84 -40.64 2.43 -6.80
N ARG A 85 -41.28 2.26 -5.64
CA ARG A 85 -41.70 0.96 -5.10
C ARG A 85 -42.62 0.21 -6.05
#